data_AF-A0A382WUT5-F1
#
_entry.id   AF-A0A382WUT5-F1
#
_cell.length_a   1.000
_cell.length_b   1.000
_cell.length_c   1.000
_cell.angle_alpha   90.00
_cell.angle_beta   90.00
_cell.angle_gamma   90.00
#
_symmetry.space_group_name_H-M   'P 1'
#
loop_
_entity.id
_entity.type
_entity.pdbx_description
1 polymer ?
#
loop_
_entity_poly.entity_id
_entity_poly.type
_entity_poly.pdbx_seq_one_letter_code
_entity_poly.pdbx_strand_id
1 'polypeptide(L)'
;VSDSKLNQGSEINELVNNRNKWLFVNPHISRYLDNRNNSLLIPSGNIWYSPLKVYPRYIYNLLKLAYFLVKQLFSDKTSFQTKSAHILFSTGEGHDLKNYNKFFLDSNVEVIHLEAFNTNQKINLNIVKIKSAFSFFLENLRETSNILKLKLPQELRRKIINHSLPQLAIYSYFCAFLSAIKEQIPNVKIFHTGAIFLSVAATRAGIETVYLAHGLEEKQNIVSFPFFNQ
;
A
#
# COMPACT_ATOMS: atom_id res chain seq x y z
N VAL A 1 -39.58 -7.49 -15.87
CA VAL A 1 -38.45 -7.05 -15.03
C VAL A 1 -37.21 -7.73 -15.57
N SER A 2 -36.25 -6.95 -16.08
CA SER A 2 -35.21 -7.40 -17.01
C SER A 2 -34.04 -8.14 -16.36
N ASP A 3 -33.80 -9.38 -16.80
CA ASP A 3 -32.61 -10.21 -16.53
C ASP A 3 -31.29 -9.70 -17.15
N SER A 4 -31.21 -8.42 -17.57
CA SER A 4 -30.09 -7.91 -18.39
C SER A 4 -28.86 -7.44 -17.60
N LYS A 5 -28.86 -7.46 -16.26
CA LYS A 5 -27.71 -7.01 -15.46
C LYS A 5 -26.68 -8.10 -15.12
N LEU A 6 -26.93 -9.38 -15.40
CA LEU A 6 -26.05 -10.48 -14.99
C LEU A 6 -24.79 -10.69 -15.87
N ASN A 7 -24.73 -10.04 -17.05
CA ASN A 7 -23.64 -10.21 -18.03
C ASN A 7 -22.75 -8.98 -18.23
N GLN A 8 -22.92 -7.91 -17.44
CA GLN A 8 -22.08 -6.72 -17.55
C GLN A 8 -20.78 -6.95 -16.76
N GLY A 9 -19.64 -6.94 -17.47
CA GLY A 9 -18.34 -6.88 -16.81
C GLY A 9 -18.20 -5.56 -16.03
N SER A 10 -17.38 -5.57 -14.98
CA SER A 10 -17.08 -4.37 -14.20
C SER A 10 -15.83 -3.70 -14.73
N GLU A 11 -15.80 -2.37 -14.71
CA GLU A 11 -14.55 -1.68 -14.94
C GLU A 11 -13.57 -1.92 -13.78
N ILE A 12 -12.28 -1.96 -14.07
CA ILE A 12 -11.25 -2.22 -13.06
C ILE A 12 -11.25 -1.20 -11.91
N ASN A 13 -11.63 0.05 -12.17
CA ASN A 13 -11.77 1.11 -11.16
C ASN A 13 -12.87 0.79 -10.13
N GLU A 14 -13.95 0.10 -10.52
CA GLU A 14 -15.04 -0.33 -9.63
C GLU A 14 -14.62 -1.50 -8.74
N LEU A 15 -13.67 -2.31 -9.20
CA LEU A 15 -13.15 -3.47 -8.46
C LEU A 15 -12.05 -3.08 -7.46
N VAL A 16 -11.41 -1.94 -7.68
CA VAL A 16 -10.26 -1.47 -6.89
C VAL A 16 -10.74 -0.62 -5.72
N ASN A 17 -10.34 -1.01 -4.52
CA ASN A 17 -10.69 -0.32 -3.27
C ASN A 17 -9.48 -0.24 -2.32
N ASN A 18 -9.64 0.39 -1.16
CA ASN A 18 -8.56 0.55 -0.16
C ASN A 18 -7.89 -0.76 0.29
N ARG A 19 -8.57 -1.91 0.16
CA ARG A 19 -8.04 -3.20 0.60
C ARG A 19 -7.13 -3.86 -0.43
N ASN A 20 -7.42 -3.66 -1.72
CA ASN A 20 -6.73 -4.35 -2.81
C ASN A 20 -5.90 -3.42 -3.72
N LYS A 21 -6.03 -2.09 -3.58
CA LYS A 21 -5.34 -1.08 -4.39
C LYS A 21 -3.82 -1.28 -4.44
N TRP A 22 -3.22 -1.73 -3.35
CA TRP A 22 -1.78 -2.02 -3.30
C TRP A 22 -1.31 -3.04 -4.35
N LEU A 23 -2.19 -3.91 -4.85
CA LEU A 23 -1.88 -4.84 -5.94
C LEU A 23 -1.62 -4.15 -7.27
N PHE A 24 -2.09 -2.92 -7.43
CA PHE A 24 -1.99 -2.13 -8.65
C PHE A 24 -1.00 -0.97 -8.54
N VAL A 25 -0.52 -0.69 -7.33
CA VAL A 25 0.49 0.32 -7.02
C VAL A 25 1.88 -0.24 -7.37
N ASN A 26 2.13 -0.41 -8.67
CA ASN A 26 3.42 -0.82 -9.20
C ASN A 26 3.66 -0.19 -10.58
N PRO A 27 4.85 0.36 -10.87
CA PRO A 27 5.13 1.00 -12.15
C PRO A 27 4.84 0.13 -13.38
N HIS A 28 5.04 -1.18 -13.29
CA HIS A 28 4.77 -2.09 -14.42
C HIS A 28 3.29 -2.33 -14.66
N ILE A 29 2.45 -2.16 -13.63
CA ILE A 29 1.00 -2.30 -13.69
C ILE A 29 0.37 -0.97 -14.08
N SER A 30 0.79 0.16 -13.47
CA SER A 30 0.34 1.50 -13.85
C SER A 30 0.53 1.72 -15.36
N ARG A 31 1.75 1.53 -15.87
CA ARG A 31 2.04 1.64 -17.32
C ARG A 31 1.17 0.74 -18.19
N TYR A 32 0.82 -0.46 -17.71
CA TYR A 32 -0.05 -1.36 -18.46
C TYR A 32 -1.49 -0.84 -18.55
N LEU A 33 -1.99 -0.22 -17.47
CA LEU A 33 -3.33 0.33 -17.39
C LEU A 33 -3.44 1.67 -18.14
N ASP A 34 -2.40 2.51 -18.08
CA ASP A 34 -2.35 3.80 -18.77
C ASP A 34 -2.39 3.63 -20.29
N ASN A 35 -1.66 2.64 -20.82
CA ASN A 35 -1.69 2.26 -22.24
C ASN A 35 -3.08 1.78 -22.73
N ARG A 36 -4.03 1.54 -21.82
CA ARG A 36 -5.41 1.14 -22.14
C ARG A 36 -6.44 2.19 -21.75
N ASN A 37 -6.02 3.46 -21.60
CA ASN A 37 -6.88 4.58 -21.25
C ASN A 37 -7.72 4.36 -19.98
N ASN A 38 -7.21 3.57 -19.03
CA ASN A 38 -7.86 3.27 -17.74
C ASN A 38 -9.22 2.54 -17.84
N SER A 39 -9.72 2.25 -19.03
CA SER A 39 -10.92 1.47 -19.26
C SER A 39 -10.54 0.01 -19.50
N LEU A 40 -10.57 -0.78 -18.43
CA LEU A 40 -10.43 -2.23 -18.55
C LEU A 40 -11.67 -2.92 -18.00
N LEU A 41 -12.49 -3.44 -18.91
CA LEU A 41 -13.65 -4.24 -18.56
C LEU A 41 -13.20 -5.65 -18.17
N ILE A 42 -13.54 -6.05 -16.95
CA ILE A 42 -13.32 -7.39 -16.41
C ILE A 42 -14.64 -8.15 -16.50
N PRO A 43 -14.73 -9.20 -17.35
CA PRO A 43 -15.95 -9.98 -17.45
C PRO A 43 -16.34 -10.59 -16.10
N SER A 44 -17.63 -10.71 -15.86
CA SER A 44 -18.15 -11.32 -14.64
C SER A 44 -17.76 -12.81 -14.53
N GLY A 45 -17.63 -13.25 -13.28
CA GLY A 45 -17.31 -14.64 -12.93
C GLY A 45 -15.83 -14.88 -12.59
N ASN A 46 -15.60 -16.03 -11.97
CA ASN A 46 -14.27 -16.45 -11.54
C ASN A 46 -13.68 -17.45 -12.53
N ILE A 47 -12.37 -17.45 -12.64
CA ILE A 47 -11.60 -18.50 -13.30
C ILE A 47 -10.95 -19.40 -12.26
N TRP A 48 -10.79 -20.66 -12.62
CA TRP A 48 -9.84 -21.52 -11.94
C TRP A 48 -8.45 -21.17 -12.48
N TYR A 49 -7.59 -20.59 -11.64
CA TYR A 49 -6.20 -20.39 -12.00
C TYR A 49 -5.33 -21.40 -11.25
N SER A 50 -4.31 -21.94 -11.92
CA SER A 50 -3.40 -22.91 -11.31
C SER A 50 -2.64 -22.27 -10.15
N PRO A 51 -2.82 -22.75 -8.91
CA PRO A 51 -2.18 -22.17 -7.73
C PRO A 51 -0.66 -22.38 -7.68
N LEU A 52 -0.10 -23.26 -8.53
CA LEU A 52 1.28 -23.73 -8.46
C LEU A 52 2.31 -22.59 -8.54
N LYS A 53 2.02 -21.51 -9.29
CA LYS A 53 2.91 -20.34 -9.39
C LYS A 53 2.74 -19.35 -8.24
N VAL A 54 1.69 -19.47 -7.45
CA VAL A 54 1.30 -18.51 -6.42
C VAL A 54 1.60 -19.04 -5.02
N TYR A 55 1.37 -20.34 -4.75
CA TYR A 55 1.65 -20.93 -3.43
C TYR A 55 3.09 -20.73 -2.94
N PRO A 56 4.15 -20.93 -3.75
CA PRO A 56 5.51 -20.66 -3.30
C PRO A 56 5.72 -19.20 -2.88
N ARG A 57 5.05 -18.26 -3.57
CA ARG A 57 5.11 -16.82 -3.23
C ARG A 57 4.38 -16.53 -1.92
N TYR A 58 3.27 -17.21 -1.63
CA TYR A 58 2.58 -17.08 -0.34
C TYR A 58 3.42 -17.60 0.81
N ILE A 59 4.05 -18.77 0.66
CA ILE A 59 4.95 -19.34 1.66
C ILE A 59 6.15 -18.42 1.89
N TYR A 60 6.79 -17.94 0.82
CA TYR A 60 7.91 -16.99 0.94
C TYR A 60 7.50 -15.72 1.68
N ASN A 61 6.34 -15.14 1.37
CA ASN A 61 5.87 -13.94 2.06
C ASN A 61 5.51 -14.20 3.53
N LEU A 62 4.99 -15.38 3.86
CA LEU A 62 4.74 -15.78 5.24
C LEU A 62 6.06 -15.86 6.03
N LEU A 63 7.08 -16.51 5.47
CA LEU A 63 8.43 -16.58 6.06
C LEU A 63 9.06 -15.19 6.19
N LYS A 64 8.89 -14.33 5.18
CA LYS A 64 9.38 -12.94 5.20
C LYS A 64 8.70 -12.11 6.29
N LEU A 65 7.39 -12.27 6.49
CA LEU A 65 6.68 -11.61 7.59
C LEU A 65 7.16 -12.14 8.95
N ALA A 66 7.31 -13.45 9.09
CA ALA A 66 7.87 -14.06 10.29
C ALA A 66 9.28 -13.52 10.57
N TYR A 67 10.12 -13.38 9.56
CA TYR A 67 11.44 -12.75 9.67
C TYR A 67 11.35 -11.30 10.20
N PHE A 68 10.43 -10.47 9.70
CA PHE A 68 10.25 -9.11 10.21
C PHE A 68 9.87 -9.10 11.70
N LEU A 69 8.95 -9.98 12.10
CA LEU A 69 8.51 -10.08 13.49
C LEU A 69 9.60 -10.62 14.41
N VAL A 70 10.35 -11.65 13.98
CA VAL A 70 11.51 -12.16 14.72
C VAL A 70 12.56 -11.08 14.87
N LYS A 71 12.92 -10.39 13.78
CA LYS A 71 13.88 -9.28 13.81
C LYS A 71 13.44 -8.19 14.78
N GLN A 72 12.15 -7.85 14.80
CA GLN A 72 11.59 -6.87 15.73
C GLN A 72 11.76 -7.28 17.20
N LEU A 73 11.61 -8.57 17.53
CA LEU A 73 11.79 -9.07 18.90
C LEU A 73 13.24 -8.94 19.39
N PHE A 74 14.21 -9.02 18.48
CA PHE A 74 15.65 -8.97 18.78
C PHE A 74 16.31 -7.62 18.50
N SER A 75 15.57 -6.62 17.98
CA SER A 75 16.14 -5.30 17.69
C SER A 75 16.13 -4.42 18.93
N ASP A 76 17.17 -3.59 19.06
CA ASP A 76 17.22 -2.55 20.09
C ASP A 76 16.00 -1.64 19.96
N LYS A 77 15.27 -1.49 21.07
CA LYS A 77 14.03 -0.72 21.10
C LYS A 77 14.36 0.75 20.95
N THR A 78 14.11 1.29 19.75
CA THR A 78 14.07 2.74 19.56
C THR A 78 12.71 3.25 20.02
N SER A 79 12.69 4.24 20.91
CA SER A 79 11.43 4.84 21.36
C SER A 79 10.80 5.59 20.19
N PHE A 80 9.55 5.23 19.87
CA PHE A 80 8.75 6.01 18.93
C PHE A 80 8.17 7.23 19.66
N GLN A 81 8.46 8.42 19.14
CA GLN A 81 7.92 9.66 19.68
C GLN A 81 6.44 9.81 19.32
N THR A 82 5.60 10.11 20.30
CA THR A 82 4.13 10.18 20.11
C THR A 82 3.56 11.60 20.15
N LYS A 83 4.40 12.60 20.37
CA LYS A 83 3.97 14.02 20.52
C LYS A 83 3.64 14.70 19.20
N SER A 84 4.14 14.16 18.09
CA SER A 84 4.00 14.76 16.76
C SER A 84 2.68 14.39 16.12
N ALA A 85 1.99 15.35 15.50
CA ALA A 85 0.84 15.08 14.66
C ALA A 85 1.22 14.77 13.19
N HIS A 86 2.48 15.00 12.79
CA HIS A 86 2.90 14.93 11.39
C HIS A 86 4.06 13.94 11.20
N ILE A 87 3.91 13.02 10.25
CA ILE A 87 4.98 12.12 9.85
C ILE A 87 5.37 12.44 8.41
N LEU A 88 6.65 12.71 8.17
CA LEU A 88 7.20 12.90 6.84
C LEU A 88 7.90 11.62 6.40
N PHE A 89 7.38 10.99 5.34
CA PHE A 89 8.07 9.90 4.65
C PHE A 89 8.92 10.44 3.50
N SER A 90 10.24 10.35 3.66
CA SER A 90 11.21 10.76 2.65
C SER A 90 11.60 9.60 1.74
N THR A 91 11.78 9.87 0.45
CA THR A 91 12.31 8.91 -0.53
C THR A 91 13.84 8.97 -0.66
N GLY A 92 14.50 9.84 0.10
CA GLY A 92 15.97 9.86 0.27
C GLY A 92 16.69 11.00 -0.46
N GLU A 93 16.02 11.77 -1.33
CA GLU A 93 16.65 12.86 -2.09
C GLU A 93 16.58 14.23 -1.38
N GLY A 94 15.95 14.30 -0.21
CA GLY A 94 15.86 15.51 0.62
C GLY A 94 14.91 16.60 0.09
N HIS A 95 14.37 16.43 -1.12
CA HIS A 95 13.32 17.29 -1.67
C HIS A 95 12.05 17.28 -0.80
N ASP A 96 11.76 16.16 -0.15
CA ASP A 96 10.57 15.98 0.69
C ASP A 96 10.56 16.93 1.88
N LEU A 97 11.71 17.06 2.57
CA LEU A 97 11.86 17.96 3.70
C LEU A 97 11.81 19.42 3.26
N LYS A 98 12.43 19.75 2.11
CA LYS A 98 12.37 21.10 1.54
C LYS A 98 10.94 21.51 1.19
N ASN A 99 10.18 20.63 0.55
CA ASN A 99 8.79 20.89 0.20
C ASN A 99 7.90 20.98 1.43
N TYR A 100 8.06 20.06 2.38
CA TYR A 100 7.33 20.10 3.63
C TYR A 100 7.56 21.45 4.34
N ASN A 101 8.81 21.83 4.52
CA ASN A 101 9.17 23.10 5.14
C ASN A 101 8.57 24.27 4.37
N LYS A 102 8.65 24.30 3.04
CA LYS A 102 8.08 25.40 2.23
C LYS A 102 6.61 25.68 2.52
N PHE A 103 5.80 24.65 2.75
CA PHE A 103 4.35 24.80 2.97
C PHE A 103 3.93 24.82 4.44
N PHE A 104 4.77 24.29 5.34
CA PHE A 104 4.42 24.07 6.75
C PHE A 104 5.45 24.63 7.74
N LEU A 105 6.38 25.49 7.29
CA LEU A 105 7.43 26.13 8.10
C LEU A 105 6.89 26.88 9.33
N ASP A 106 5.71 27.47 9.24
CA ASP A 106 5.07 28.21 10.34
C ASP A 106 4.29 27.31 11.33
N SER A 107 4.25 26.00 11.06
CA SER A 107 3.61 25.06 11.99
C SER A 107 4.58 24.75 13.13
N ASN A 108 4.24 25.12 14.36
CA ASN A 108 4.92 24.67 15.59
C ASN A 108 4.74 23.15 15.84
N VAL A 109 4.44 22.38 14.80
CA VAL A 109 4.17 20.95 14.86
C VAL A 109 5.49 20.23 14.69
N GLU A 110 5.92 19.55 15.75
CA GLU A 110 7.02 18.61 15.68
C GLU A 110 6.73 17.54 14.61
N VAL A 111 7.73 17.14 13.81
CA VAL A 111 7.57 16.21 12.68
C VAL A 111 8.46 15.00 12.88
N ILE A 112 7.88 13.80 12.76
CA ILE A 112 8.67 12.56 12.75
C ILE A 112 9.11 12.28 11.33
N HIS A 113 10.43 12.26 11.11
CA HIS A 113 11.00 11.91 9.81
C HIS A 113 11.29 10.41 9.72
N LEU A 114 10.73 9.75 8.70
CA LEU A 114 10.95 8.34 8.41
C LEU A 114 11.35 8.17 6.94
N GLU A 115 12.27 7.25 6.65
CA GLU A 115 12.57 6.89 5.27
C GLU A 115 11.50 5.94 4.75
N ALA A 116 10.88 6.23 3.61
CA ALA A 116 9.77 5.48 3.04
C ALA A 116 10.14 4.00 2.81
N PHE A 117 11.30 3.75 2.22
CA PHE A 117 11.73 2.42 1.79
C PHE A 117 12.64 1.69 2.80
N ASN A 118 12.93 2.31 3.95
CA ASN A 118 13.70 1.68 5.00
C ASN A 118 12.80 0.85 5.92
N THR A 119 12.65 -0.44 5.60
CA THR A 119 11.89 -1.38 6.44
C THR A 119 12.60 -1.66 7.77
N ASN A 120 13.94 -1.62 7.79
CA ASN A 120 14.70 -1.85 9.03
C ASN A 120 14.44 -0.77 10.07
N GLN A 121 14.41 0.50 9.67
CA GLN A 121 14.04 1.61 10.56
C GLN A 121 12.68 1.36 11.22
N LYS A 122 11.68 0.92 10.44
CA LYS A 122 10.32 0.65 10.94
C LYS A 122 10.28 -0.54 11.89
N ILE A 123 11.05 -1.59 11.59
CA ILE A 123 11.20 -2.76 12.46
C ILE A 123 11.80 -2.38 13.82
N ASN A 124 12.82 -1.53 13.83
CA ASN A 124 13.52 -1.12 15.04
C ASN A 124 12.67 -0.24 15.97
N LEU A 125 11.61 0.39 15.46
CA LEU A 125 10.64 1.13 16.29
C LEU A 125 9.80 0.21 17.18
N ASN A 126 9.72 -1.09 16.85
CA ASN A 126 9.10 -2.13 17.68
C ASN A 126 7.68 -1.81 18.18
N ILE A 127 6.86 -1.18 17.34
CA ILE A 127 5.47 -0.82 17.67
C ILE A 127 4.44 -1.82 17.10
N VAL A 128 4.85 -2.73 16.22
CA VAL A 128 3.91 -3.65 15.54
C VAL A 128 3.56 -4.83 16.44
N LYS A 129 2.26 -4.99 16.71
CA LYS A 129 1.74 -6.19 17.40
C LYS A 129 1.73 -7.39 16.44
N ILE A 130 2.28 -8.53 16.85
CA ILE A 130 2.29 -9.79 16.07
C ILE A 130 0.88 -10.14 15.56
N LYS A 131 -0.14 -10.07 16.43
CA LYS A 131 -1.54 -10.35 16.07
C LYS A 131 -2.04 -9.46 14.93
N SER A 132 -1.70 -8.17 14.95
CA SER A 132 -2.10 -7.21 13.91
C SER A 132 -1.43 -7.53 12.58
N ALA A 133 -0.12 -7.80 12.59
CA ALA A 133 0.62 -8.18 11.39
C ALA A 133 0.06 -9.42 10.69
N PHE A 134 -0.28 -10.47 11.45
CA PHE A 134 -0.90 -11.67 10.89
C PHE A 134 -2.34 -11.43 10.41
N SER A 135 -3.14 -10.60 11.10
CA SER A 135 -4.49 -10.23 10.63
C SER A 135 -4.44 -9.58 9.26
N PHE A 136 -3.60 -8.54 9.11
CA PHE A 136 -3.41 -7.87 7.82
C PHE A 136 -2.86 -8.81 6.75
N PHE A 137 -1.97 -9.74 7.10
CA PHE A 137 -1.47 -10.73 6.16
C PHE A 137 -2.58 -11.63 5.61
N LEU A 138 -3.43 -12.17 6.47
CA LEU A 138 -4.55 -13.03 6.08
C LEU A 138 -5.58 -12.26 5.24
N GLU A 139 -5.90 -11.03 5.63
CA GLU A 139 -6.78 -10.16 4.85
C GLU A 139 -6.19 -9.90 3.45
N ASN A 140 -4.93 -9.48 3.36
CA ASN A 140 -4.27 -9.19 2.09
C ASN A 140 -4.11 -10.44 1.22
N LEU A 141 -3.89 -11.60 1.83
CA LEU A 141 -3.87 -12.89 1.14
C LEU A 141 -5.24 -13.20 0.52
N ARG A 142 -6.32 -12.98 1.28
CA ARG A 142 -7.70 -13.18 0.81
C ARG A 142 -8.03 -12.23 -0.33
N GLU A 143 -7.73 -10.94 -0.19
CA GLU A 143 -7.97 -9.93 -1.23
C GLU A 143 -7.18 -10.24 -2.52
N THR A 144 -5.91 -10.64 -2.38
CA THR A 144 -5.10 -11.06 -3.53
C THR A 144 -5.71 -12.27 -4.23
N SER A 145 -6.16 -13.26 -3.45
CA SER A 145 -6.77 -14.46 -3.98
C SER A 145 -8.10 -14.15 -4.69
N ASN A 146 -8.90 -13.22 -4.17
CA ASN A 146 -10.12 -12.76 -4.81
C ASN A 146 -9.83 -12.08 -6.16
N ILE A 147 -8.86 -11.15 -6.20
CA ILE A 147 -8.46 -10.47 -7.43
C ILE A 147 -7.91 -11.44 -8.48
N LEU A 148 -7.07 -12.40 -8.09
CA LEU A 148 -6.47 -13.35 -9.05
C LEU A 148 -7.49 -14.35 -9.62
N LYS A 149 -8.59 -14.60 -8.91
CA LYS A 149 -9.73 -15.41 -9.40
C LYS A 149 -10.55 -14.69 -10.47
N LEU A 150 -10.46 -13.37 -10.60
CA LEU A 150 -11.20 -12.65 -11.64
C LEU A 150 -10.66 -12.99 -13.04
N LYS A 151 -11.51 -12.78 -14.05
CA LYS A 151 -11.19 -12.89 -15.49
C LYS A 151 -10.27 -11.76 -15.99
N LEU A 152 -9.22 -11.43 -15.22
CA LEU A 152 -8.20 -10.47 -15.60
C LEU A 152 -7.50 -10.89 -16.91
N PRO A 153 -7.09 -9.92 -17.76
CA PRO A 153 -6.16 -10.19 -18.85
C PRO A 153 -4.92 -10.92 -18.33
N GLN A 154 -4.44 -11.90 -19.09
CA GLN A 154 -3.30 -12.74 -18.69
C GLN A 154 -2.06 -11.91 -18.36
N GLU A 155 -1.80 -10.85 -19.13
CA GLU A 155 -0.71 -9.91 -18.91
C GLU A 155 -0.82 -9.17 -17.57
N LEU A 156 -2.01 -8.64 -17.24
CA LEU A 156 -2.25 -7.97 -15.96
C LEU A 156 -2.07 -8.94 -14.79
N ARG A 157 -2.65 -10.14 -14.89
CA ARG A 157 -2.49 -11.19 -13.86
C ARG A 157 -1.01 -11.53 -13.64
N ARG A 158 -0.24 -11.69 -14.73
CA ARG A 158 1.20 -11.97 -14.66
C ARG A 158 1.96 -10.84 -13.96
N LYS A 159 1.63 -9.57 -14.26
CA LYS A 159 2.26 -8.42 -13.61
C LYS A 159 1.95 -8.35 -12.11
N ILE A 160 0.70 -8.59 -11.71
CA ILE A 160 0.31 -8.66 -10.28
C ILE A 160 1.11 -9.76 -9.57
N ILE A 161 1.16 -10.97 -10.15
CA ILE A 161 1.90 -12.10 -9.57
C ILE A 161 3.38 -11.77 -9.46
N ASN A 162 3.98 -11.16 -10.49
CA ASN A 162 5.42 -10.96 -10.58
C ASN A 162 5.93 -9.75 -9.80
N HIS A 163 5.15 -8.68 -9.71
CA HIS A 163 5.63 -7.39 -9.18
C HIS A 163 4.94 -6.96 -7.88
N SER A 164 3.65 -7.30 -7.69
CA SER A 164 2.92 -6.89 -6.49
C SER A 164 2.94 -7.96 -5.42
N LEU A 165 2.64 -9.21 -5.76
CA LEU A 165 2.58 -10.30 -4.78
C LEU A 165 3.88 -10.52 -3.98
N PRO A 166 5.10 -10.32 -4.52
CA PRO A 166 6.33 -10.37 -3.71
C PRO A 166 6.40 -9.33 -2.57
N GLN A 167 5.53 -8.32 -2.60
CA GLN A 167 5.44 -7.26 -1.60
C GLN A 167 4.38 -7.54 -0.52
N LEU A 168 3.66 -8.68 -0.58
CA LEU A 168 2.56 -9.00 0.35
C LEU A 168 2.99 -8.90 1.83
N ALA A 169 4.16 -9.42 2.18
CA ALA A 169 4.70 -9.35 3.54
C ALA A 169 4.98 -7.90 3.97
N ILE A 170 5.62 -7.12 3.10
CA ILE A 170 5.99 -5.72 3.37
C ILE A 170 4.72 -4.88 3.53
N TYR A 171 3.75 -5.03 2.62
CA TYR A 171 2.48 -4.32 2.69
C TYR A 171 1.72 -4.63 3.98
N SER A 172 1.65 -5.90 4.35
CA SER A 172 0.97 -6.34 5.57
C SER A 172 1.64 -5.79 6.83
N TYR A 173 2.98 -5.77 6.84
CA TYR A 173 3.75 -5.14 7.91
C TYR A 173 3.51 -3.62 7.97
N PHE A 174 3.50 -2.93 6.83
CA PHE A 174 3.20 -1.49 6.77
C PHE A 174 1.79 -1.16 7.26
N CYS A 175 0.78 -1.95 6.90
CA CYS A 175 -0.58 -1.78 7.43
C CYS A 175 -0.57 -1.88 8.97
N ALA A 176 0.06 -2.91 9.53
CA ALA A 176 0.14 -3.09 10.98
C ALA A 176 0.94 -1.98 11.68
N PHE A 177 2.05 -1.54 11.07
CA PHE A 177 2.87 -0.44 11.55
C PHE A 177 2.09 0.89 11.59
N LEU A 178 1.39 1.21 10.50
CA LEU A 178 0.61 2.44 10.39
C LEU A 178 -0.61 2.40 11.29
N SER A 179 -1.28 1.25 11.45
CA SER A 179 -2.33 1.09 12.46
C SER A 179 -1.81 1.32 13.87
N ALA A 180 -0.62 0.81 14.21
CA ALA A 180 -0.01 1.07 15.52
C ALA A 180 0.32 2.55 15.73
N ILE A 181 0.77 3.26 14.69
CA ILE A 181 0.94 4.72 14.74
C ILE A 181 -0.39 5.42 14.99
N LYS A 182 -1.44 5.08 14.23
CA LYS A 182 -2.78 5.69 14.38
C LYS A 182 -3.36 5.45 15.78
N GLU A 183 -3.12 4.28 16.37
CA GLU A 183 -3.50 3.98 17.76
C GLU A 183 -2.79 4.90 18.77
N GLN A 184 -1.51 5.20 18.55
CA GLN A 184 -0.70 6.03 19.45
C GLN A 184 -0.89 7.54 19.20
N ILE A 185 -1.20 7.94 17.97
CA ILE A 185 -1.33 9.32 17.51
C ILE A 185 -2.62 9.44 16.67
N PRO A 186 -3.81 9.60 17.31
CA PRO A 186 -5.09 9.55 16.61
C PRO A 186 -5.26 10.57 15.47
N ASN A 187 -4.66 11.76 15.60
CA ASN A 187 -4.76 12.83 14.61
C ASN A 187 -3.55 12.91 13.68
N VAL A 188 -2.79 11.81 13.55
CA VAL A 188 -1.60 11.78 12.69
C VAL A 188 -1.96 12.05 11.23
N LYS A 189 -1.15 12.87 10.56
CA LYS A 189 -1.13 13.08 9.12
C LYS A 189 0.22 12.63 8.55
N ILE A 190 0.18 12.01 7.38
CA ILE A 190 1.37 11.55 6.68
C ILE A 190 1.63 12.43 5.47
N PHE A 191 2.83 12.99 5.38
CA PHE A 191 3.32 13.75 4.24
C PHE A 191 4.33 12.90 3.48
N HIS A 192 4.28 12.90 2.15
CA HIS A 192 5.24 12.16 1.35
C HIS A 192 5.38 12.71 -0.07
N THR A 193 6.50 12.41 -0.71
CA THR A 193 6.63 12.57 -2.16
C THR A 193 7.07 11.28 -2.80
N GLY A 194 6.11 10.58 -3.41
CA GLY A 194 6.39 9.36 -4.18
C GLY A 194 6.34 8.06 -3.36
N ALA A 195 6.14 8.12 -2.03
CA ALA A 195 5.89 6.95 -1.19
C ALA A 195 4.48 6.34 -1.37
N ILE A 196 4.02 6.17 -2.62
CA ILE A 196 2.66 5.76 -3.00
C ILE A 196 2.25 4.43 -2.36
N PHE A 197 3.16 3.45 -2.33
CA PHE A 197 2.88 2.14 -1.73
C PHE A 197 2.58 2.24 -0.23
N LEU A 198 3.32 3.11 0.47
CA LEU A 198 3.16 3.33 1.89
C LEU A 198 1.92 4.18 2.17
N SER A 199 1.62 5.17 1.33
CA SER A 199 0.41 5.99 1.48
C SER A 199 -0.87 5.18 1.28
N VAL A 200 -0.87 4.19 0.39
CA VAL A 200 -2.00 3.23 0.27
C VAL A 200 -2.15 2.37 1.52
N ALA A 201 -1.07 2.00 2.20
CA ALA A 201 -1.16 1.33 3.50
C ALA A 201 -1.67 2.29 4.60
N ALA A 202 -1.32 3.58 4.54
CA ALA A 202 -1.75 4.60 5.49
C ALA A 202 -3.25 4.91 5.37
N THR A 203 -3.75 5.07 4.13
CA THR A 203 -5.18 5.27 3.90
C THR A 203 -6.00 4.07 4.36
N ARG A 204 -5.48 2.84 4.21
CA ARG A 204 -6.10 1.64 4.79
C ARG A 204 -6.18 1.69 6.32
N ALA A 205 -5.20 2.29 6.98
CA ALA A 205 -5.20 2.51 8.43
C ALA A 205 -6.07 3.71 8.88
N GLY A 206 -6.72 4.41 7.95
CA GLY A 206 -7.50 5.62 8.25
C GLY A 206 -6.64 6.83 8.62
N ILE A 207 -5.40 6.87 8.12
CA ILE A 207 -4.51 8.02 8.25
C ILE A 207 -4.67 8.91 7.02
N GLU A 208 -4.84 10.21 7.25
CA GLU A 208 -4.82 11.21 6.20
C GLU A 208 -3.41 11.30 5.60
N THR A 209 -3.33 11.22 4.28
CA THR A 209 -2.07 11.33 3.54
C THR A 209 -2.07 12.59 2.67
N VAL A 210 -0.97 13.32 2.65
CA VAL A 210 -0.75 14.50 1.83
C VAL A 210 0.42 14.23 0.88
N TYR A 211 0.16 14.34 -0.41
CA TYR A 211 1.18 14.20 -1.44
C TYR A 211 1.81 15.56 -1.77
N LEU A 212 3.12 15.68 -1.58
CA LEU A 212 3.87 16.90 -1.81
C LEU A 212 4.53 16.90 -3.19
N ALA A 213 3.79 17.16 -4.26
CA ALA A 213 4.32 17.12 -5.63
C ALA A 213 5.61 17.95 -5.80
N HIS A 214 6.60 17.41 -6.51
CA HIS A 214 7.90 18.07 -6.80
C HIS A 214 7.87 18.92 -8.09
N GLY A 215 6.72 19.02 -8.77
CA GLY A 215 6.59 19.75 -10.03
C GLY A 215 5.31 19.40 -10.80
N LEU A 216 5.39 19.44 -12.13
CA LEU A 216 4.31 18.95 -12.99
C LEU A 216 4.18 17.43 -12.86
N GLU A 217 3.00 16.98 -12.48
CA GLU A 217 2.67 15.57 -12.38
C GLU A 217 2.17 15.05 -13.73
N GLU A 218 2.64 13.86 -14.11
CA GLU A 218 2.06 13.14 -15.25
C GLU A 218 0.61 12.71 -14.93
N LYS A 219 -0.15 12.36 -15.97
CA LYS A 219 -1.51 11.85 -15.80
C LYS A 219 -1.48 10.59 -14.91
N GLN A 220 -2.03 10.72 -13.70
CA GLN A 220 -2.10 9.62 -12.73
C GLN A 220 -3.30 8.71 -12.98
N ASN A 221 -3.13 7.43 -12.70
CA ASN A 221 -4.19 6.43 -12.84
C ASN A 221 -4.95 6.24 -11.51
N ILE A 222 -6.27 6.37 -11.53
CA ILE A 222 -7.10 6.22 -10.31
C ILE A 222 -6.96 4.84 -9.64
N VAL A 223 -6.57 3.81 -10.41
CA VAL A 223 -6.37 2.44 -9.94
C VAL A 223 -5.06 2.30 -9.15
N SER A 224 -4.00 3.00 -9.56
CA SER A 224 -2.66 2.86 -8.97
C SER A 224 -2.22 4.03 -8.11
N PHE A 225 -2.91 5.17 -8.18
CA PHE A 225 -2.67 6.34 -7.33
C PHE A 225 -3.49 6.24 -6.03
N PRO A 226 -2.98 6.74 -4.88
CA PRO A 226 -3.68 6.67 -3.60
C PRO A 226 -4.98 7.48 -3.66
N PHE A 227 -5.95 7.09 -2.84
CA PHE A 227 -7.13 7.93 -2.64
C PHE A 227 -6.76 9.08 -1.72
N PHE A 228 -6.55 10.25 -2.30
CA PHE A 228 -6.47 11.49 -1.53
C PHE A 228 -7.89 12.02 -1.34
N ASN A 229 -8.20 12.50 -0.13
CA ASN A 229 -9.38 13.33 0.05
C ASN A 229 -9.15 14.59 -0.80
N GLN A 230 -10.08 14.86 -1.72
CA GLN A 230 -10.17 16.15 -2.41
C GLN A 230 -10.62 17.22 -1.42
#